data_AF-A0A5E5QCV9-F1
#
_entry.id   AF-A0A5E5QCV9-F1
#
_cell.length_a   1.000
_cell.length_b   1.000
_cell.length_c   1.000
_cell.angle_alpha   90.00
_cell.angle_beta   90.00
_cell.angle_gamma   90.00
#
_symmetry.space_group_name_H-M   'P 1'
#
loop_
_entity.id
_entity.type
_entity.pdbx_description
1 polymer ?
#
loop_
_entity_poly.entity_id
_entity_poly.type
_entity_poly.pdbx_seq_one_letter_code
_entity_poly.pdbx_strand_id
1 'polypeptide(L)'
;MMTTTKTITLVPTITITGSGGMGSGANKITFNFNKAIQDGSFTVDDIGIVNGTINSGSFTKVSATQYTIMVTPSLGGKHSNVAITVETNTLTGTASTLTDISDNGNTHTATTKNITRISYLKNLVDIDGKDSDVDLTHWDVSHASNANRAFSNATAFNQDIGSWDVSKVTDMSRMFYNAHAFNQDISSWNV
;
A
#
# COMPACT_ATOMS: atom_id res chain seq x y z
N MET A 1 0.20 11.39 -50.08
CA MET A 1 -0.50 10.87 -48.90
C MET A 1 0.54 10.62 -47.82
N MET A 2 0.62 11.48 -46.80
CA MET A 2 1.39 11.20 -45.59
C MET A 2 0.48 10.42 -44.65
N THR A 3 0.80 9.15 -44.42
CA THR A 3 0.18 8.33 -43.37
C THR A 3 0.72 8.79 -42.03
N THR A 4 -0.10 9.53 -41.28
CA THR A 4 0.18 9.91 -39.90
C THR A 4 0.06 8.64 -39.04
N THR A 5 1.20 8.06 -38.65
CA THR A 5 1.22 6.99 -37.67
C THR A 5 0.78 7.57 -36.33
N LYS A 6 -0.47 7.27 -35.94
CA LYS A 6 -1.02 7.62 -34.63
C LYS A 6 -0.34 6.71 -33.60
N THR A 7 0.65 7.24 -32.88
CA THR A 7 1.28 6.54 -31.76
C THR A 7 0.22 6.34 -30.67
N ILE A 8 -0.20 5.09 -30.45
CA ILE A 8 -1.08 4.73 -29.34
C ILE A 8 -0.17 4.49 -28.14
N THR A 9 -0.10 5.49 -27.24
CA THR A 9 0.56 5.36 -25.94
C THR A 9 -0.19 4.33 -25.10
N LEU A 10 0.49 3.27 -24.67
CA LEU A 10 -0.07 2.26 -23.79
C LEU A 10 0.48 2.49 -22.38
N VAL A 11 -0.39 2.94 -21.47
CA VAL A 11 -0.01 3.17 -20.07
C VAL A 11 -0.12 1.84 -19.32
N PRO A 12 0.96 1.27 -18.75
CA PRO A 12 0.84 0.11 -17.88
C PRO A 12 -0.05 0.45 -16.69
N THR A 13 -1.16 -0.25 -16.54
CA THR A 13 -2.02 -0.14 -15.36
C THR A 13 -1.44 -1.01 -14.26
N ILE A 14 -0.68 -0.39 -13.35
CA ILE A 14 -0.15 -1.07 -12.17
C ILE A 14 -1.26 -1.15 -11.12
N THR A 15 -1.83 -2.35 -10.95
CA THR A 15 -2.78 -2.62 -9.87
C THR A 15 -2.06 -3.40 -8.78
N ILE A 16 -1.91 -2.78 -7.62
CA ILE A 16 -1.34 -3.46 -6.46
C ILE A 16 -2.47 -4.08 -5.64
N THR A 17 -2.41 -5.39 -5.49
CA THR A 17 -3.32 -6.17 -4.67
C THR A 17 -2.55 -6.85 -3.56
N GLY A 18 -2.91 -6.53 -2.32
CA GLY A 18 -2.28 -7.12 -1.15
C GLY A 18 -2.65 -6.41 0.14
N SER A 19 -3.28 -7.13 1.06
CA SER A 19 -3.24 -6.84 2.48
C SER A 19 -2.63 -8.08 3.14
N GLY A 20 -1.55 -7.92 3.91
CA GLY A 20 -1.00 -9.01 4.71
C GLY A 20 -2.07 -9.52 5.65
N GLY A 21 -2.57 -10.71 5.34
CA GLY A 21 -3.53 -11.40 6.17
C GLY A 21 -2.88 -11.93 7.44
N MET A 22 -3.71 -12.04 8.46
CA MET A 22 -3.44 -12.65 9.76
C MET A 22 -2.55 -13.91 9.64
N GLY A 23 -1.36 -13.88 10.24
CA GLY A 23 -0.46 -15.04 10.36
C GLY A 23 0.87 -14.98 9.60
N SER A 24 1.04 -14.09 8.61
CA SER A 24 2.34 -13.88 7.95
C SER A 24 2.98 -12.57 8.41
N GLY A 25 4.26 -12.60 8.79
CA GLY A 25 5.04 -11.41 9.18
C GLY A 25 5.30 -10.39 8.06
N ALA A 26 4.68 -10.57 6.89
CA ALA A 26 4.89 -9.78 5.69
C ALA A 26 3.61 -9.71 4.84
N ASN A 27 3.43 -8.58 4.16
CA ASN A 27 2.41 -8.36 3.15
C ASN A 27 2.88 -8.90 1.81
N LYS A 28 2.04 -9.67 1.11
CA LYS A 28 2.31 -10.01 -0.29
C LYS A 28 1.86 -8.86 -1.17
N ILE A 29 2.78 -8.29 -1.94
CA ILE A 29 2.51 -7.22 -2.91
C ILE A 29 2.55 -7.83 -4.30
N THR A 30 1.54 -7.55 -5.11
CA THR A 30 1.43 -8.04 -6.50
C THR A 30 1.51 -6.86 -7.46
N PHE A 31 2.43 -6.94 -8.42
CA PHE A 31 2.55 -6.00 -9.52
C PHE A 31 1.89 -6.63 -10.75
N ASN A 32 0.85 -5.98 -11.28
CA ASN A 32 0.19 -6.39 -12.52
C ASN A 32 0.56 -5.42 -13.63
N PHE A 33 0.97 -5.95 -14.77
CA PHE A 33 1.22 -5.21 -16.00
C PHE A 33 0.07 -5.47 -16.98
N ASN A 34 -0.35 -4.45 -17.72
CA ASN A 34 -1.43 -4.58 -18.72
C ASN A 34 -1.01 -5.40 -19.96
N LYS A 35 0.30 -5.65 -20.11
CA LYS A 35 0.93 -6.42 -21.19
C LYS A 35 2.16 -7.18 -20.69
N ALA A 36 2.55 -8.20 -21.44
CA ALA A 36 3.75 -8.98 -21.15
C ALA A 36 5.00 -8.10 -21.28
N ILE A 37 5.88 -8.15 -20.29
CA ILE A 37 7.17 -7.44 -20.30
C ILE A 37 8.33 -8.42 -20.50
N GLN A 38 9.46 -7.92 -21.02
CA GLN A 38 10.65 -8.76 -21.30
C GLN A 38 11.28 -9.30 -20.01
N ASP A 39 11.86 -10.49 -20.07
CA ASP A 39 12.55 -11.08 -18.93
C ASP A 39 13.77 -10.24 -18.54
N GLY A 40 13.91 -9.96 -17.24
CA GLY A 40 14.97 -9.09 -16.71
C GLY A 40 14.72 -7.59 -16.90
N SER A 41 13.61 -7.19 -17.55
CA SER A 41 13.28 -5.77 -17.71
C SER A 41 12.79 -5.13 -16.41
N PHE A 42 12.10 -5.89 -15.54
CA PHE A 42 11.67 -5.47 -14.21
C PHE A 42 12.40 -6.29 -13.14
N THR A 43 13.04 -5.59 -12.21
CA THR A 43 13.87 -6.16 -11.14
C THR A 43 13.47 -5.60 -9.78
N VAL A 44 14.06 -6.12 -8.71
CA VAL A 44 13.82 -5.60 -7.36
C VAL A 44 14.35 -4.17 -7.18
N ASP A 45 15.36 -3.77 -7.97
CA ASP A 45 15.97 -2.44 -7.89
C ASP A 45 15.04 -1.35 -8.46
N ASP A 46 14.04 -1.73 -9.26
CA ASP A 46 13.00 -0.85 -9.78
C ASP A 46 11.88 -0.57 -8.73
N ILE A 47 11.99 -1.14 -7.52
CA ILE A 47 10.96 -1.06 -6.48
C ILE A 47 11.46 -0.22 -5.31
N GLY A 48 10.96 1.00 -5.20
CA GLY A 48 11.04 1.83 -4.01
C GLY A 48 10.02 1.41 -2.96
N ILE A 49 10.43 1.38 -1.69
CA ILE A 49 9.56 1.09 -0.54
C ILE A 49 9.71 2.18 0.51
N VAL A 50 8.58 2.64 1.04
CA VAL A 50 8.50 3.49 2.23
C VAL A 50 7.72 2.76 3.31
N ASN A 51 8.19 2.86 4.56
CA ASN A 51 7.60 2.25 5.76
C ASN A 51 7.55 0.70 5.75
N GLY A 52 8.44 0.07 4.98
CA GLY A 52 8.60 -1.38 4.95
C GLY A 52 9.94 -1.80 4.37
N THR A 53 10.23 -3.10 4.44
CA THR A 53 11.43 -3.71 3.88
C THR A 53 11.03 -4.89 3.01
N ILE A 54 11.56 -4.97 1.79
CA ILE A 54 11.38 -6.15 0.94
C ILE A 54 12.11 -7.33 1.58
N ASN A 55 11.39 -8.43 1.78
CA ASN A 55 11.99 -9.64 2.31
C ASN A 55 12.94 -10.21 1.26
N SER A 56 14.19 -10.45 1.66
CA SER A 56 15.22 -10.98 0.77
C SER A 56 14.76 -12.27 0.08
N GLY A 57 14.98 -12.37 -1.23
CA GLY A 57 14.56 -13.52 -2.05
C GLY A 57 13.06 -13.64 -2.33
N SER A 58 12.23 -12.67 -1.93
CA SER A 58 10.77 -12.74 -2.16
C SER A 58 10.31 -12.30 -3.55
N PHE A 59 11.15 -11.60 -4.31
CA PHE A 59 10.84 -11.16 -5.67
C PHE A 59 10.65 -12.36 -6.60
N THR A 60 9.43 -12.53 -7.11
CA THR A 60 9.02 -13.68 -7.89
C THR A 60 8.26 -13.22 -9.14
N LYS A 61 8.70 -13.69 -10.32
CA LYS A 61 7.93 -13.58 -11.55
C LYS A 61 6.83 -14.66 -11.54
N VAL A 62 5.56 -14.25 -11.46
CA VAL A 62 4.41 -15.16 -11.47
C VAL A 62 3.98 -15.48 -12.90
N SER A 63 4.02 -14.49 -13.79
CA SER A 63 3.73 -14.64 -15.22
C SER A 63 4.47 -13.57 -16.02
N ALA A 64 4.30 -13.56 -17.35
CA ALA A 64 4.82 -12.48 -18.19
C ALA A 64 4.24 -11.09 -17.85
N THR A 65 3.11 -11.04 -17.14
CA THR A 65 2.38 -9.82 -16.77
C THR A 65 2.29 -9.60 -15.26
N GLN A 66 2.90 -10.46 -14.44
CA GLN A 66 2.71 -10.40 -13.00
C GLN A 66 3.96 -10.77 -12.22
N TYR A 67 4.28 -9.95 -11.21
CA TYR A 67 5.38 -10.15 -10.28
C TYR A 67 4.89 -9.97 -8.85
N THR A 68 5.54 -10.61 -7.88
CA THR A 68 5.20 -10.48 -6.47
C THR A 68 6.43 -10.31 -5.59
N ILE A 69 6.28 -9.58 -4.48
CA ILE A 69 7.26 -9.51 -3.38
C ILE A 69 6.56 -9.74 -2.04
N MET A 70 7.33 -10.05 -1.02
CA MET A 70 6.88 -10.01 0.38
C MET A 70 7.53 -8.81 1.06
N VAL A 71 6.74 -8.00 1.76
CA VAL A 71 7.23 -6.79 2.45
C VAL A 71 6.85 -6.85 3.93
N THR A 72 7.84 -6.74 4.81
CA THR A 72 7.63 -6.56 6.25
C THR A 72 7.55 -5.06 6.57
N PRO A 73 6.45 -4.55 7.15
CA PRO A 73 6.35 -3.14 7.53
C PRO A 73 7.26 -2.76 8.70
N SER A 74 7.62 -1.48 8.79
CA SER A 74 8.63 -0.98 9.75
C SER A 74 8.07 -0.02 10.82
N LEU A 75 6.83 0.47 10.70
CA LEU A 75 6.25 1.55 11.52
C LEU A 75 4.80 1.29 11.96
N GLY A 76 4.56 0.11 12.52
CA GLY A 76 3.25 -0.29 13.08
C GLY A 76 2.91 -1.77 12.89
N GLY A 77 3.91 -2.63 13.07
CA GLY A 77 3.79 -4.08 13.01
C GLY A 77 3.42 -4.64 11.64
N LYS A 78 2.94 -5.87 11.61
CA LYS A 78 2.65 -6.63 10.36
C LYS A 78 1.55 -6.02 9.49
N HIS A 79 0.88 -4.97 9.97
CA HIS A 79 -0.35 -4.43 9.41
C HIS A 79 -0.26 -2.95 9.00
N SER A 80 0.92 -2.31 9.11
CA SER A 80 1.09 -0.91 8.72
C SER A 80 0.92 -0.68 7.23
N ASN A 81 0.63 0.57 6.89
CA ASN A 81 0.63 1.01 5.52
C ASN A 81 2.06 1.07 4.98
N VAL A 82 2.30 0.32 3.90
CA VAL A 82 3.53 0.38 3.12
C VAL A 82 3.20 1.15 1.84
N ALA A 83 4.01 2.16 1.51
CA ALA A 83 3.94 2.78 0.19
C ALA A 83 4.95 2.09 -0.73
N ILE A 84 4.48 1.66 -1.89
CA ILE A 84 5.30 1.05 -2.93
C ILE A 84 5.37 2.02 -4.08
N THR A 85 6.58 2.37 -4.49
CA THR A 85 6.85 3.13 -5.69
C THR A 85 7.52 2.21 -6.68
N VAL A 86 7.00 2.11 -7.90
CA VAL A 86 7.77 1.54 -9.01
C VAL A 86 8.48 2.70 -9.70
N GLU A 87 9.79 2.74 -9.59
CA GLU A 87 10.60 3.71 -10.31
C GLU A 87 10.98 3.10 -11.65
N THR A 88 10.83 3.86 -12.74
CA THR A 88 11.53 3.47 -13.96
C THR A 88 12.99 3.78 -13.72
N ASN A 89 13.86 2.77 -13.79
CA ASN A 89 15.30 2.91 -13.75
C ASN A 89 15.76 4.23 -14.40
N THR A 90 16.28 5.17 -13.59
CA THR A 90 16.89 6.39 -14.10
C THR A 90 18.22 5.99 -14.72
N LEU A 91 18.22 5.75 -16.03
CA LEU A 91 19.39 5.35 -16.80
C LEU A 91 20.45 6.45 -16.80
N THR A 92 21.41 6.37 -15.87
CA THR A 92 22.76 6.93 -16.08
C THR A 92 23.74 5.77 -16.22
N GLY A 93 23.61 4.99 -17.29
CA GLY A 93 24.53 3.88 -17.58
C GLY A 93 24.01 2.99 -18.70
N THR A 94 24.91 2.56 -19.57
CA THR A 94 24.69 1.95 -20.90
C THR A 94 24.04 0.56 -20.93
N ALA A 95 23.19 0.19 -19.96
CA ALA A 95 22.48 -1.08 -19.98
C ALA A 95 21.08 -0.98 -19.32
N SER A 96 20.09 -1.51 -20.05
CA SER A 96 18.84 -2.08 -19.52
C SER A 96 17.72 -1.09 -19.19
N THR A 97 17.10 -0.57 -20.25
CA THR A 97 15.72 -0.09 -20.24
C THR A 97 14.77 -1.20 -19.82
N LEU A 98 13.73 -0.88 -19.05
CA LEU A 98 12.45 -1.56 -19.17
C LEU A 98 12.02 -1.43 -20.64
N THR A 99 12.42 -2.35 -21.51
CA THR A 99 11.93 -2.38 -22.90
C THR A 99 10.49 -2.88 -22.84
N ASP A 100 9.60 -1.94 -22.54
CA ASP A 100 8.22 -2.02 -22.97
C ASP A 100 8.24 -2.34 -24.47
N ILE A 101 7.34 -3.21 -24.91
CA ILE A 101 7.07 -3.32 -26.34
C ILE A 101 6.32 -2.02 -26.69
N SER A 102 7.10 -0.94 -26.90
CA SER A 102 6.73 0.42 -27.31
C SER A 102 6.49 1.51 -26.24
N ASP A 103 7.50 1.94 -25.46
CA ASP A 103 7.49 3.34 -24.97
C ASP A 103 8.89 3.99 -24.90
N ASN A 104 8.94 5.27 -25.29
CA ASN A 104 10.11 6.10 -25.54
C ASN A 104 10.67 6.77 -24.26
N GLY A 105 10.81 6.01 -23.16
CA GLY A 105 11.54 6.49 -21.99
C GLY A 105 10.79 7.46 -21.06
N ASN A 106 9.47 7.30 -20.90
CA ASN A 106 8.73 8.04 -19.87
C ASN A 106 8.87 7.39 -18.48
N THR A 107 9.07 8.23 -17.46
CA THR A 107 9.06 7.81 -16.06
C THR A 107 7.62 7.53 -15.60
N HIS A 108 7.34 6.28 -15.23
CA HIS A 108 6.05 5.83 -14.75
C HIS A 108 6.11 5.55 -13.25
N THR A 109 5.90 6.58 -12.43
CA THR A 109 5.82 6.41 -10.99
C THR A 109 4.40 5.99 -10.60
N ALA A 110 4.19 4.70 -10.28
CA ALA A 110 2.97 4.26 -9.61
C ALA A 110 3.24 4.16 -8.11
N THR A 111 2.60 5.04 -7.33
CA THR A 111 2.55 4.91 -5.87
C THR A 111 1.27 4.18 -5.50
N THR A 112 1.38 3.02 -4.86
CA THR A 112 0.24 2.47 -4.12
C THR A 112 0.54 2.54 -2.63
N LYS A 113 -0.51 2.64 -1.82
CA LYS A 113 -0.41 2.41 -0.38
C LYS A 113 -1.21 1.16 -0.05
N ASN A 114 -0.75 0.37 0.91
CA ASN A 114 -1.58 -0.70 1.48
C ASN A 114 -2.90 -0.08 1.99
N ILE A 115 -4.02 -0.68 1.60
CA ILE A 115 -5.38 -0.19 1.89
C ILE A 115 -6.03 -1.01 3.00
N THR A 116 -5.34 -1.14 4.14
CA THR A 116 -5.87 -1.89 5.29
C THR A 116 -7.30 -1.43 5.60
N ARG A 117 -8.20 -2.40 5.72
CA ARG A 117 -9.60 -2.13 6.10
C ARG A 117 -9.61 -1.71 7.56
N ILE A 118 -10.23 -0.58 7.85
CA ILE A 118 -10.34 -0.07 9.22
C ILE A 118 -11.66 -0.42 9.90
N SER A 119 -12.62 -1.04 9.20
CA SER A 119 -13.81 -1.58 9.84
C SER A 119 -13.46 -2.79 10.70
N TYR A 120 -13.98 -2.83 11.93
CA TYR A 120 -13.64 -3.85 12.94
C TYR A 120 -12.13 -4.00 13.18
N LEU A 121 -11.34 -2.92 13.08
CA LEU A 121 -9.88 -2.95 13.15
C LEU A 121 -9.33 -3.72 14.37
N LYS A 122 -9.97 -3.60 15.55
CA LYS A 122 -9.62 -4.37 16.76
C LYS A 122 -9.61 -5.90 16.54
N ASN A 123 -10.42 -6.42 15.62
CA ASN A 123 -10.45 -7.85 15.32
C ASN A 123 -9.32 -8.29 14.38
N LEU A 124 -8.68 -7.32 13.71
CA LEU A 124 -7.61 -7.55 12.73
C LEU A 124 -6.23 -7.40 13.36
N VAL A 125 -6.12 -6.46 14.30
CA VAL A 125 -4.87 -6.08 14.96
C VAL A 125 -5.10 -5.84 16.44
N ASP A 126 -4.12 -6.24 17.26
CA ASP A 126 -4.15 -5.89 18.68
C ASP A 126 -3.82 -4.41 18.84
N ILE A 127 -4.85 -3.61 19.12
CA ILE A 127 -4.80 -2.17 19.38
C ILE A 127 -5.12 -1.82 20.83
N ASP A 128 -5.31 -2.85 21.68
CA ASP A 128 -5.84 -2.75 23.05
C ASP A 128 -4.92 -3.47 24.08
N GLY A 129 -3.74 -3.91 23.65
CA GLY A 129 -2.79 -4.67 24.46
C GLY A 129 -1.54 -3.90 24.88
N LYS A 130 -1.02 -4.21 26.07
CA LYS A 130 0.30 -3.76 26.57
C LYS A 130 1.49 -4.18 25.68
N ASP A 131 1.26 -5.17 24.82
CA ASP A 131 2.21 -5.75 23.87
C ASP A 131 1.82 -5.41 22.41
N SER A 132 0.92 -4.43 22.20
CA SER A 132 0.56 -3.96 20.85
C SER A 132 1.81 -3.44 20.12
N ASP A 133 2.18 -4.09 19.02
CA ASP A 133 3.26 -3.68 18.13
C ASP A 133 2.79 -2.70 17.05
N VAL A 134 1.55 -2.23 17.15
CA VAL A 134 0.86 -1.48 16.10
C VAL A 134 0.76 -0.02 16.48
N ASP A 135 1.63 0.79 15.88
CA ASP A 135 1.51 2.24 15.81
C ASP A 135 0.57 2.63 14.65
N LEU A 136 -0.54 3.30 15.00
CA LEU A 136 -1.57 3.78 14.08
C LEU A 136 -1.35 5.23 13.63
N THR A 137 -0.44 5.97 14.28
CA THR A 137 -0.23 7.42 14.04
C THR A 137 0.22 7.72 12.60
N HIS A 138 0.83 6.72 11.94
CA HIS A 138 1.37 6.81 10.57
C HIS A 138 0.49 6.15 9.50
N TRP A 139 -0.70 5.66 9.86
CA TRP A 139 -1.59 5.00 8.90
C TRP A 139 -2.31 6.01 8.00
N ASP A 140 -2.06 5.94 6.70
CA ASP A 140 -2.95 6.52 5.69
C ASP A 140 -4.30 5.76 5.58
N VAL A 141 -5.38 6.39 6.02
CA VAL A 141 -6.75 5.85 5.92
C VAL A 141 -7.62 6.59 4.90
N SER A 142 -7.04 7.46 4.06
CA SER A 142 -7.76 8.32 3.11
C SER A 142 -8.51 7.54 2.01
N HIS A 143 -8.27 6.25 1.86
CA HIS A 143 -9.01 5.35 0.98
C HIS A 143 -10.26 4.75 1.64
N ALA A 144 -10.35 4.77 2.97
CA ALA A 144 -11.37 4.04 3.69
C ALA A 144 -12.75 4.67 3.49
N SER A 145 -13.73 3.83 3.18
CA SER A 145 -15.15 4.23 3.09
C SER A 145 -15.97 3.80 4.30
N ASN A 146 -15.45 2.90 5.15
CA ASN A 146 -16.15 2.37 6.31
C ASN A 146 -15.17 2.17 7.48
N ALA A 147 -15.48 2.78 8.62
CA ALA A 147 -14.74 2.70 9.88
C ALA A 147 -15.61 2.15 11.02
N ASN A 148 -16.68 1.43 10.70
CA ASN A 148 -17.60 0.94 11.71
C ASN A 148 -16.89 -0.01 12.69
N ARG A 149 -17.14 0.23 13.98
CA ARG A 149 -16.57 -0.55 15.09
C ARG A 149 -15.04 -0.70 15.07
N ALA A 150 -14.30 0.20 14.40
CA ALA A 150 -12.84 0.11 14.29
C ALA A 150 -12.16 -0.11 15.65
N PHE A 151 -12.56 0.69 16.64
CA PHE A 151 -12.06 0.69 18.01
C PHE A 151 -13.11 0.21 19.02
N SER A 152 -14.14 -0.51 18.58
CA SER A 152 -15.21 -0.95 19.46
C SER A 152 -14.66 -1.89 20.54
N ASN A 153 -14.91 -1.55 21.81
CA ASN A 153 -14.41 -2.21 23.01
C ASN A 153 -12.88 -2.20 23.14
N ALA A 154 -12.15 -1.34 22.42
CA ALA A 154 -10.71 -1.16 22.62
C ALA A 154 -10.49 -0.29 23.86
N THR A 155 -10.62 -0.88 25.05
CA THR A 155 -10.79 -0.15 26.31
C THR A 155 -9.59 0.70 26.74
N ALA A 156 -8.38 0.29 26.34
CA ALA A 156 -7.10 0.93 26.61
C ALA A 156 -6.56 1.73 25.40
N PHE A 157 -7.26 1.73 24.27
CA PHE A 157 -6.82 2.44 23.06
C PHE A 157 -6.81 3.96 23.29
N ASN A 158 -5.66 4.60 23.06
CA ASN A 158 -5.48 6.04 23.17
C ASN A 158 -4.33 6.59 22.28
N GLN A 159 -4.04 5.95 21.15
CA GLN A 159 -3.02 6.45 20.21
C GLN A 159 -3.55 7.65 19.43
N ASP A 160 -2.67 8.61 19.14
CA ASP A 160 -3.01 9.80 18.36
C ASP A 160 -3.35 9.43 16.91
N ILE A 161 -4.61 9.61 16.55
CA ILE A 161 -5.14 9.41 15.19
C ILE A 161 -5.74 10.71 14.64
N GLY A 162 -5.44 11.85 15.25
CA GLY A 162 -5.93 13.16 14.79
C GLY A 162 -5.44 13.53 13.39
N SER A 163 -4.36 12.91 12.91
CA SER A 163 -3.80 13.07 11.57
C SER A 163 -4.55 12.29 10.48
N TRP A 164 -5.46 11.39 10.83
CA TRP A 164 -6.17 10.55 9.87
C TRP A 164 -7.10 11.37 8.97
N ASP A 165 -6.95 11.26 7.64
CA ASP A 165 -7.93 11.77 6.67
C ASP A 165 -9.08 10.78 6.54
N VAL A 166 -10.21 11.10 7.19
CA VAL A 166 -11.43 10.30 7.18
C VAL A 166 -12.50 10.82 6.22
N SER A 167 -12.16 11.76 5.33
CA SER A 167 -13.12 12.46 4.46
C SER A 167 -13.91 11.59 3.49
N LYS A 168 -13.44 10.35 3.22
CA LYS A 168 -14.14 9.36 2.38
C LYS A 168 -14.99 8.37 3.18
N VAL A 169 -14.90 8.37 4.50
CA VAL A 169 -15.63 7.43 5.36
C VAL A 169 -17.09 7.83 5.44
N THR A 170 -17.99 6.90 5.13
CA THR A 170 -19.45 7.15 5.16
C THR A 170 -20.15 6.43 6.31
N ASP A 171 -19.47 5.51 6.99
CA ASP A 171 -19.99 4.79 8.15
C ASP A 171 -18.96 4.74 9.29
N MET A 172 -19.22 5.49 10.35
CA MET A 172 -18.45 5.51 11.61
C MET A 172 -19.23 4.88 12.77
N SER A 173 -20.28 4.11 12.48
CA SER A 173 -21.15 3.57 13.52
C SER A 173 -20.37 2.75 14.55
N ARG A 174 -20.54 3.12 15.82
CA ARG A 174 -19.87 2.48 16.97
C ARG A 174 -18.34 2.45 16.89
N MET A 175 -17.70 3.32 16.11
CA MET A 175 -16.25 3.35 15.91
C MET A 175 -15.49 3.33 17.24
N PHE A 176 -15.89 4.15 18.21
CA PHE A 176 -15.29 4.24 19.57
C PHE A 176 -16.21 3.70 20.68
N TYR A 177 -17.19 2.85 20.35
CA TYR A 177 -18.11 2.31 21.36
C TYR A 177 -17.33 1.52 22.42
N ASN A 178 -17.44 1.89 23.70
CA ASN A 178 -16.66 1.33 24.82
C ASN A 178 -15.12 1.50 24.71
N ALA A 179 -14.61 2.45 23.92
CA ALA A 179 -13.19 2.82 23.92
C ALA A 179 -12.89 3.82 25.04
N HIS A 180 -12.96 3.37 26.30
CA HIS A 180 -13.00 4.25 27.48
C HIS A 180 -11.77 5.13 27.68
N ALA A 181 -10.57 4.69 27.27
CA ALA A 181 -9.34 5.45 27.42
C ALA A 181 -9.11 6.48 26.31
N PHE A 182 -9.89 6.46 25.22
CA PHE A 182 -9.63 7.31 24.06
C PHE A 182 -9.94 8.78 24.37
N ASN A 183 -8.92 9.63 24.25
CA ASN A 183 -8.99 11.05 24.55
C ASN A 183 -8.02 11.86 23.67
N GLN A 184 -8.00 11.58 22.36
CA GLN A 184 -7.15 12.29 21.40
C GLN A 184 -7.94 13.36 20.66
N ASP A 185 -7.25 14.40 20.19
CA ASP A 185 -7.86 15.46 19.40
C ASP A 185 -8.20 14.95 17.99
N ILE A 186 -9.50 14.98 17.66
CA ILE A 186 -10.04 14.63 16.34
C ILE A 186 -10.84 15.78 15.74
N SER A 187 -10.61 17.02 16.19
CA SER A 187 -11.30 18.21 15.71
C SER A 187 -10.99 18.55 14.25
N SER A 188 -9.88 18.02 13.71
CA SER A 188 -9.47 18.12 12.31
C SER A 188 -10.26 17.23 11.36
N TRP A 189 -10.99 16.24 11.87
CA TRP A 189 -11.69 15.27 11.04
C TRP A 189 -12.87 15.90 10.31
N ASN A 190 -12.91 15.71 8.98
CA ASN A 190 -14.05 16.10 8.15
C ASN A 190 -15.00 14.91 8.02
N VAL A 191 -16.18 14.98 8.65
CA VAL A 191 -17.17 13.89 8.77
C VAL A 191 -18.57 14.32 8.34
#